data_AF-A0A349NE09-F1
#
_entry.id   AF-A0A349NE09-F1
#
_cell.length_a   1.000
_cell.length_b   1.000
_cell.length_c   1.000
_cell.angle_alpha   90.00
_cell.angle_beta   90.00
_cell.angle_gamma   90.00
#
_symmetry.space_group_name_H-M   'P 1'
#
loop_
_entity.id
_entity.type
_entity.pdbx_description
1 polymer ?
#
loop_
_entity_poly.entity_id
_entity_poly.type
_entity_poly.pdbx_seq_one_letter_code
_entity_poly.pdbx_strand_id
1 'polypeptide(L)'
;MVNLTYKEISWLHKVQPDLTYIEGANILAGTFKYKAQYRSLVTITDSYNLIIELNSGNVLPKVYETNGKIERMSRIMGKELCDFHVNPNGTFCMIRRDKIFSMYKHCFDLKLFINHLTTHLYWISYYGIYGKEPWKAEEHGFGYLTNKKHG
;
A
#
# COMPACT_ATOMS: atom_id res chain seq x y z
N MET A 1 -18.43 2.54 -5.89
CA MET A 1 -17.88 1.29 -6.46
C MET A 1 -16.83 1.69 -7.48
N VAL A 2 -15.59 1.25 -7.35
CA VAL A 2 -14.51 1.60 -8.31
C VAL A 2 -14.41 0.45 -9.30
N ASN A 3 -14.81 0.67 -10.56
CA ASN A 3 -14.61 -0.31 -11.63
C ASN A 3 -13.55 0.21 -12.57
N LEU A 4 -12.59 -0.64 -12.93
CA LEU A 4 -11.54 -0.26 -13.88
C LEU A 4 -12.08 -0.23 -15.30
N THR A 5 -11.74 0.81 -16.05
CA THR A 5 -11.99 0.89 -17.48
C THR A 5 -11.06 -0.05 -18.25
N TYR A 6 -11.43 -0.40 -19.49
CA TYR A 6 -10.54 -1.17 -20.38
C TYR A 6 -9.16 -0.52 -20.56
N LYS A 7 -9.10 0.82 -20.63
CA LYS A 7 -7.83 1.56 -20.73
C LYS A 7 -6.96 1.38 -19.49
N GLU A 8 -7.58 1.40 -18.30
CA GLU A 8 -6.89 1.18 -17.03
C GLU A 8 -6.41 -0.27 -16.88
N ILE A 9 -7.23 -1.25 -17.25
CA ILE A 9 -6.87 -2.67 -17.24
C ILE A 9 -5.70 -2.93 -18.20
N SER A 10 -5.76 -2.39 -19.42
CA SER A 10 -4.69 -2.51 -20.41
C SER A 10 -3.40 -1.84 -19.93
N TRP A 11 -3.50 -0.65 -19.33
CA TRP A 11 -2.36 0.02 -18.72
C TRP A 11 -1.77 -0.81 -17.57
N LEU A 12 -2.61 -1.35 -16.69
CA LEU A 12 -2.18 -2.16 -15.55
C LEU A 12 -1.43 -3.40 -16.02
N HIS A 13 -1.97 -4.15 -16.98
CA HIS A 13 -1.32 -5.33 -17.54
C HIS A 13 0.06 -5.01 -18.14
N LYS A 14 0.25 -3.80 -18.70
CA LYS A 14 1.56 -3.36 -19.21
C LYS A 14 2.58 -3.09 -18.10
N VAL A 15 2.15 -2.51 -16.97
CA VAL A 15 3.06 -2.06 -15.89
C VAL A 15 3.21 -3.07 -14.75
N GLN A 16 2.22 -3.92 -14.55
CA GLN A 16 2.13 -4.96 -13.53
C GLN A 16 1.50 -6.22 -14.17
N PRO A 17 2.21 -6.91 -15.09
CA PRO A 17 1.66 -8.04 -15.84
C PRO A 17 1.21 -9.20 -14.95
N ASP A 18 1.83 -9.35 -13.78
CA ASP A 18 1.52 -10.42 -12.83
C ASP A 18 0.41 -10.04 -11.84
N LEU A 19 -0.21 -8.86 -11.98
CA LEU A 19 -1.34 -8.40 -11.19
C LEU A 19 -2.59 -8.34 -12.06
N THR A 20 -3.44 -9.36 -11.93
CA THR A 20 -4.61 -9.56 -12.79
C THR A 20 -5.86 -8.91 -12.20
N TYR A 21 -6.62 -8.21 -13.03
CA TYR A 21 -7.97 -7.76 -12.68
C TYR A 21 -8.99 -8.87 -12.92
N ILE A 22 -9.75 -9.19 -11.87
CA ILE A 22 -10.81 -10.20 -11.88
C ILE A 22 -12.14 -9.45 -11.81
N GLU A 23 -12.73 -9.18 -12.97
CA GLU A 23 -13.90 -8.32 -13.14
C GLU A 23 -15.10 -8.78 -12.28
N GLY A 24 -15.43 -10.07 -12.29
CA GLY A 24 -16.60 -10.61 -11.55
C GLY A 24 -16.53 -10.43 -10.03
N ALA A 25 -15.32 -10.32 -9.47
CA ALA A 25 -15.11 -10.06 -8.04
C ALA A 25 -14.71 -8.59 -7.77
N ASN A 26 -14.43 -7.81 -8.81
CA ASN A 26 -13.86 -6.48 -8.75
C ASN A 26 -12.63 -6.37 -7.84
N ILE A 27 -11.66 -7.26 -8.07
CA ILE A 27 -10.39 -7.33 -7.34
C ILE A 27 -9.20 -7.32 -8.29
N LEU A 28 -8.05 -6.85 -7.80
CA LEU A 28 -6.76 -7.17 -8.39
C LEU A 28 -6.09 -8.26 -7.55
N ALA A 29 -5.57 -9.30 -8.18
CA ALA A 29 -4.89 -10.40 -7.49
C ALA A 29 -3.64 -10.83 -8.26
N GLY A 30 -2.57 -11.13 -7.52
CA GLY A 30 -1.32 -11.63 -8.09
C GLY A 30 -0.08 -10.99 -7.49
N THR A 31 1.03 -11.02 -8.22
CA THR A 31 2.30 -10.50 -7.73
C THR A 31 2.50 -9.05 -8.19
N PHE A 32 2.64 -8.15 -7.22
CA PHE A 32 3.07 -6.78 -7.45
C PHE A 32 4.59 -6.71 -7.39
N LYS A 33 5.22 -6.31 -8.50
CA LYS A 33 6.68 -6.17 -8.60
C LYS A 33 7.04 -4.70 -8.67
N TYR A 34 8.12 -4.31 -8.01
CA TYR A 34 8.61 -2.95 -8.13
C TYR A 34 10.13 -2.86 -8.05
N LYS A 35 10.65 -1.79 -8.64
CA LYS A 35 12.01 -1.29 -8.44
C LYS A 35 11.89 0.19 -8.15
N ALA A 36 12.26 0.61 -6.94
CA ALA A 36 12.08 1.98 -6.50
C ALA A 36 13.27 2.47 -5.69
N GLN A 37 13.43 3.79 -5.67
CA GLN A 37 14.42 4.51 -4.88
C GLN A 37 13.77 5.75 -4.30
N TYR A 38 14.01 6.02 -3.02
CA TYR A 38 13.57 7.27 -2.40
C TYR A 38 14.76 8.22 -2.22
N ARG A 39 14.76 9.35 -2.94
CA ARG A 39 15.84 10.34 -2.92
C ARG A 39 17.21 9.67 -3.15
N SER A 40 18.16 9.86 -2.22
CA SER A 40 19.50 9.27 -2.24
C SER A 40 19.61 7.94 -1.48
N LEU A 41 18.49 7.36 -1.01
CA LEU A 41 18.51 6.05 -0.37
C LEU A 41 18.76 4.93 -1.39
N VAL A 42 18.97 3.72 -0.89
CA VAL A 42 19.23 2.53 -1.72
C VAL A 42 18.07 2.21 -2.66
N THR A 43 18.37 1.75 -3.87
CA THR A 43 17.34 1.18 -4.75
C THR A 43 16.95 -0.21 -4.25
N ILE A 44 15.66 -0.42 -4.02
CA ILE A 44 15.10 -1.73 -3.65
C ILE A 44 14.35 -2.29 -4.86
N THR A 45 14.64 -3.53 -5.21
CA THR A 45 13.86 -4.33 -6.16
C THR A 45 13.23 -5.47 -5.39
N ASP A 46 11.90 -5.56 -5.42
CA ASP A 46 11.18 -6.51 -4.58
C ASP A 46 9.78 -6.82 -5.13
N SER A 47 9.11 -7.78 -4.51
CA SER A 47 7.76 -8.21 -4.88
C SER A 47 6.92 -8.66 -3.69
N TYR A 48 5.60 -8.53 -3.84
CA TYR A 48 4.60 -8.95 -2.88
C TYR A 48 3.42 -9.62 -3.59
N ASN A 49 2.89 -10.70 -3.04
CA ASN A 49 1.63 -11.27 -3.52
C ASN A 49 0.50 -10.54 -2.82
N LEU A 50 -0.40 -9.96 -3.60
CA LEU A 50 -1.43 -9.06 -3.11
C LEU A 50 -2.83 -9.50 -3.54
N ILE A 51 -3.80 -9.17 -2.70
CA ILE A 51 -5.21 -9.01 -3.08
C ILE A 51 -5.59 -7.55 -2.84
N ILE A 52 -6.22 -6.93 -3.83
CA ILE A 52 -6.67 -5.54 -3.80
C ILE A 52 -8.16 -5.50 -4.07
N GLU A 53 -8.94 -5.18 -3.05
CA GLU A 53 -10.40 -5.06 -3.14
C GLU A 53 -10.80 -3.64 -3.53
N LEU A 54 -11.27 -3.47 -4.77
CA LEU A 54 -11.71 -2.17 -5.30
C LEU A 54 -13.11 -1.77 -4.77
N ASN A 55 -13.84 -2.73 -4.19
CA ASN A 55 -15.17 -2.56 -3.58
C ASN A 55 -15.15 -2.29 -2.07
N SER A 56 -14.16 -1.56 -1.58
CA SER A 56 -13.96 -1.36 -0.13
C SER A 56 -14.98 -0.45 0.57
N GLY A 57 -15.90 0.19 -0.18
CA GLY A 57 -16.79 1.23 0.33
C GLY A 57 -16.08 2.55 0.67
N ASN A 58 -14.78 2.66 0.41
CA ASN A 58 -13.97 3.86 0.61
C ASN A 58 -13.40 4.36 -0.73
N VAL A 59 -12.83 5.57 -0.72
CA VAL A 59 -12.12 6.13 -1.89
C VAL A 59 -10.89 5.27 -2.27
N LEU A 60 -10.26 4.63 -1.28
CA LEU A 60 -9.12 3.76 -1.49
C LEU A 60 -9.48 2.28 -1.37
N PRO A 61 -8.96 1.42 -2.27
CA PRO A 61 -9.04 -0.03 -2.16
C PRO A 61 -8.43 -0.55 -0.85
N LYS A 62 -8.91 -1.69 -0.38
CA LYS A 62 -8.21 -2.45 0.66
C LYS A 62 -7.14 -3.29 0.00
N VAL A 63 -5.95 -3.36 0.61
CA VAL A 63 -4.82 -4.14 0.11
C VAL A 63 -4.39 -5.12 1.18
N TYR A 64 -4.18 -6.37 0.78
CA TYR A 64 -3.74 -7.47 1.64
C TYR A 64 -2.49 -8.09 1.04
N GLU A 65 -1.52 -8.45 1.89
CA GLU A 65 -0.42 -9.33 1.52
C GLU A 65 -0.82 -10.78 1.80
N THR A 66 -0.58 -11.69 0.86
CA THR A 66 -1.16 -13.04 0.92
C THR A 66 -0.13 -14.17 1.07
N ASN A 67 1.16 -13.89 0.97
CA ASN A 67 2.23 -14.89 1.05
C ASN A 67 2.98 -14.88 2.40
N GLY A 68 2.47 -14.13 3.39
CA GLY A 68 3.01 -14.05 4.76
C GLY A 68 4.40 -13.43 4.84
N LYS A 69 4.84 -12.68 3.83
CA LYS A 69 6.18 -12.08 3.80
C LYS A 69 6.35 -11.03 4.89
N ILE A 70 5.36 -10.16 5.06
CA ILE A 70 5.41 -9.11 6.09
C ILE A 70 5.35 -9.73 7.49
N GLU A 71 4.51 -10.75 7.65
CA GLU A 71 4.42 -11.50 8.90
C GLU A 71 5.76 -12.16 9.27
N ARG A 72 6.47 -12.76 8.30
CA ARG A 72 7.81 -13.30 8.54
C ARG A 72 8.80 -12.21 8.96
N MET A 73 8.79 -11.04 8.30
CA MET A 73 9.66 -9.91 8.68
C MET A 73 9.38 -9.45 10.11
N SER A 74 8.11 -9.29 10.47
CA SER A 74 7.67 -8.93 11.83
C SER A 74 8.20 -9.90 12.89
N ARG A 75 8.05 -11.21 12.67
CA ARG A 75 8.55 -12.24 13.60
C ARG A 75 10.07 -12.23 13.73
N ILE A 76 10.80 -12.11 12.62
CA ILE A 76 12.27 -12.07 12.62
C ILE A 76 12.78 -10.85 13.40
N MET A 77 12.10 -9.71 13.27
CA MET A 77 12.52 -8.46 13.89
C MET A 77 12.00 -8.26 15.31
N GLY A 78 11.12 -9.14 15.81
CA GLY A 78 10.45 -8.95 17.09
C GLY A 78 9.60 -7.68 17.14
N LYS A 79 8.93 -7.37 16.02
CA LYS A 79 8.10 -6.17 15.83
C LYS A 79 6.65 -6.55 15.58
N GLU A 80 5.73 -5.68 15.95
CA GLU A 80 4.32 -5.89 15.70
C GLU A 80 3.99 -5.64 14.22
N LEU A 81 2.94 -6.27 13.70
CA LEU A 81 2.51 -6.05 12.32
C LEU A 81 2.13 -4.59 12.05
N CYS A 82 1.64 -3.87 13.06
CA CYS A 82 1.34 -2.45 12.95
C CYS A 82 2.58 -1.62 12.65
N ASP A 83 3.77 -2.00 13.15
CA ASP A 83 5.04 -1.32 12.83
C ASP A 83 5.37 -1.41 11.32
N PHE A 84 4.79 -2.37 10.59
CA PHE A 84 4.91 -2.51 9.14
C PHE A 84 3.73 -1.90 8.39
N HIS A 85 2.93 -1.04 9.03
CA HIS A 85 1.70 -0.50 8.47
C HIS A 85 0.68 -1.54 8.03
N VAL A 86 0.57 -2.63 8.78
CA VAL A 86 -0.52 -3.60 8.62
C VAL A 86 -1.52 -3.44 9.77
N ASN A 87 -2.79 -3.20 9.43
CA ASN A 87 -3.87 -3.10 10.40
C ASN A 87 -4.17 -4.49 11.02
N PRO A 88 -4.85 -4.57 12.17
CA PRO A 88 -5.20 -5.86 12.80
C PRO A 88 -6.00 -6.82 11.91
N ASN A 89 -6.73 -6.30 10.92
CA ASN A 89 -7.48 -7.09 9.94
C ASN A 89 -6.65 -7.51 8.71
N GLY A 90 -5.33 -7.31 8.73
CA GLY A 90 -4.42 -7.63 7.63
C GLY A 90 -4.37 -6.61 6.49
N THR A 91 -5.19 -5.55 6.53
CA THR A 91 -5.16 -4.51 5.48
C THR A 91 -3.99 -3.56 5.65
N PHE A 92 -3.44 -3.07 4.54
CA PHE A 92 -2.43 -2.03 4.60
C PHE A 92 -2.99 -0.68 5.05
N CYS A 93 -2.27 -0.03 5.97
CA CYS A 93 -2.49 1.34 6.40
C CYS A 93 -1.62 2.27 5.54
N MET A 94 -2.02 2.48 4.28
CA MET A 94 -1.18 3.18 3.30
C MET A 94 -1.12 4.70 3.48
N ILE A 95 -2.19 5.29 4.01
CA ILE A 95 -2.34 6.74 4.13
C ILE A 95 -3.38 7.07 5.20
N ARG A 96 -3.16 8.18 5.90
CA ARG A 96 -4.14 8.70 6.84
C ARG A 96 -5.42 9.16 6.16
N ARG A 97 -6.56 8.88 6.80
CA ARG A 97 -7.89 9.18 6.28
C ARG A 97 -8.11 10.66 5.93
N ASP A 98 -7.54 11.59 6.69
CA ASP A 98 -7.65 13.03 6.41
C ASP A 98 -6.88 13.47 5.16
N LYS A 99 -5.79 12.78 4.82
CA LYS A 99 -5.02 13.02 3.59
C LYS A 99 -5.61 12.33 2.36
N ILE A 100 -6.46 11.31 2.54
CA ILE A 100 -7.14 10.66 1.41
C ILE A 100 -7.93 11.69 0.60
N PHE A 101 -8.70 12.55 1.27
CA PHE A 101 -9.53 13.54 0.58
C PHE A 101 -8.72 14.63 -0.12
N SER A 102 -7.53 14.98 0.39
CA SER A 102 -6.67 15.97 -0.26
C SER A 102 -5.92 15.42 -1.47
N MET A 103 -5.60 14.12 -1.47
CA MET A 103 -4.88 13.45 -2.55
C MET A 103 -5.81 12.87 -3.63
N TYR A 104 -6.95 12.32 -3.24
CA TYR A 104 -7.97 11.73 -4.12
C TYR A 104 -9.21 12.64 -4.20
N LYS A 105 -9.00 13.92 -4.54
CA LYS A 105 -10.04 14.97 -4.50
C LYS A 105 -11.27 14.69 -5.36
N HIS A 106 -11.08 14.02 -6.50
CA HIS A 106 -12.12 13.91 -7.53
C HIS A 106 -12.66 12.50 -7.69
N CYS A 107 -11.86 11.47 -7.39
CA CYS A 107 -12.22 10.06 -7.40
C CYS A 107 -10.96 9.21 -7.16
N PHE A 108 -11.13 7.89 -7.16
CA PHE A 108 -10.02 6.95 -7.31
C PHE A 108 -9.30 7.17 -8.66
N ASP A 109 -7.97 7.17 -8.61
CA ASP A 109 -7.09 7.16 -9.80
C ASP A 109 -6.15 5.96 -9.67
N LEU A 110 -6.22 5.04 -10.65
CA LEU A 110 -5.44 3.81 -10.61
C LEU A 110 -3.92 4.07 -10.64
N LYS A 111 -3.46 5.04 -11.43
CA LYS A 111 -2.02 5.31 -11.57
C LYS A 111 -1.46 5.91 -10.29
N LEU A 112 -2.18 6.85 -9.70
CA LEU A 112 -1.85 7.44 -8.40
C LEU A 112 -1.82 6.35 -7.32
N PHE A 113 -2.81 5.46 -7.32
CA PHE A 113 -2.88 4.34 -6.39
C PHE A 113 -1.68 3.38 -6.52
N ILE A 114 -1.32 2.98 -7.74
CA ILE A 114 -0.15 2.11 -7.99
C ILE A 114 1.16 2.77 -7.55
N ASN A 115 1.30 4.09 -7.75
CA ASN A 115 2.46 4.84 -7.25
C ASN A 115 2.49 4.90 -5.71
N HIS A 116 1.33 5.11 -5.07
CA HIS A 116 1.21 5.06 -3.61
C HIS A 116 1.55 3.67 -3.07
N LEU A 117 1.05 2.62 -3.69
CA LEU A 117 1.33 1.24 -3.31
C LEU A 117 2.81 0.92 -3.45
N THR A 118 3.46 1.36 -4.52
CA THR A 118 4.92 1.24 -4.70
C THR A 118 5.68 1.94 -3.57
N THR A 119 5.28 3.16 -3.22
CA THR A 119 5.92 3.94 -2.16
C THR A 119 5.78 3.26 -0.79
N HIS A 120 4.59 2.72 -0.52
CA HIS A 120 4.30 1.98 0.70
C HIS A 120 5.11 0.69 0.81
N LEU A 121 5.15 -0.12 -0.25
CA LEU A 121 5.90 -1.37 -0.28
C LEU A 121 7.42 -1.15 -0.22
N TYR A 122 7.92 -0.06 -0.82
CA TYR A 122 9.31 0.36 -0.62
C TYR A 122 9.60 0.64 0.85
N TRP A 123 8.70 1.38 1.54
CA TRP A 123 8.86 1.68 2.97
C TRP A 123 8.93 0.39 3.79
N ILE A 124 7.99 -0.53 3.59
CA ILE A 124 7.93 -1.83 4.29
C ILE A 124 9.21 -2.63 4.06
N SER A 125 9.67 -2.70 2.81
CA SER A 125 10.85 -3.49 2.46
C SER A 125 12.12 -2.86 3.03
N TYR A 126 12.23 -1.53 3.00
CA TYR A 126 13.35 -0.83 3.61
C TYR A 126 13.37 -1.04 5.13
N TYR A 127 12.22 -0.91 5.80
CA TYR A 127 12.11 -1.17 7.23
C TYR A 127 12.47 -2.62 7.57
N GLY A 128 11.97 -3.58 6.79
CA GLY A 128 12.29 -5.01 6.94
C GLY A 128 13.77 -5.36 6.74
N ILE A 129 14.45 -4.67 5.84
CA ILE A 129 15.88 -4.91 5.54
C ILE A 129 16.80 -4.22 6.56
N TYR A 130 16.49 -2.98 6.93
CA TYR A 130 17.41 -2.12 7.68
C TYR A 130 17.01 -1.89 9.15
N GLY A 131 15.83 -2.34 9.56
CA GLY A 131 15.30 -2.13 10.91
C GLY A 131 15.01 -0.67 11.26
N LYS A 132 15.03 0.23 10.27
CA LYS A 132 14.82 1.67 10.45
C LYS A 132 13.96 2.23 9.33
N GLU A 133 13.13 3.21 9.66
CA GLU A 133 12.25 3.84 8.68
C GLU A 133 13.08 4.63 7.64
N PRO A 134 12.79 4.53 6.34
CA PRO A 134 13.46 5.36 5.33
C PRO A 134 13.07 6.84 5.41
N TRP A 135 11.86 7.12 5.89
CA TRP A 135 11.36 8.42 6.29
C TRP A 135 10.28 8.21 7.34
N LYS A 136 9.99 9.26 8.13
CA LYS A 136 8.98 9.20 9.19
C LYS A 136 7.63 8.78 8.59
N ALA A 137 7.15 7.63 9.03
CA ALA A 137 5.86 7.10 8.65
C ALA A 137 4.69 7.99 9.10
N GLU A 138 3.55 7.86 8.42
CA GLU A 138 2.32 8.51 8.87
C GLU A 138 1.83 7.82 10.16
N GLU A 139 1.46 8.62 11.17
CA GLU A 139 0.98 8.10 12.45
C GLU A 139 -0.27 7.23 12.29
N HIS A 140 -0.33 6.11 13.03
CA HIS A 140 -1.48 5.22 13.05
C HIS A 140 -2.70 5.83 13.76
N GLY A 141 -3.90 5.52 13.27
CA GLY A 141 -5.16 5.82 13.95
C GLY A 141 -5.41 7.32 14.14
N PHE A 142 -6.01 7.69 15.28
CA PHE A 142 -6.35 9.07 15.65
C PHE A 142 -5.25 9.80 16.45
N GLY A 143 -4.04 9.25 16.55
CA GLY A 143 -2.94 9.91 17.30
C GLY A 143 -2.62 11.32 16.78
N TYR A 144 -2.88 11.57 15.50
CA TYR A 144 -2.77 12.91 14.93
C TYR A 144 -3.80 13.92 15.49
N LEU A 145 -4.92 13.45 16.05
CA LEU A 145 -5.92 14.31 16.69
C LEU A 145 -5.50 14.75 18.10
N THR A 146 -4.69 13.96 18.80
CA THR A 146 -4.19 14.35 20.12
C THR A 146 -3.07 15.39 20.03
N ASN A 147 -2.33 15.41 18.92
CA ASN A 147 -1.28 16.41 18.65
C ASN A 147 -1.80 17.78 18.21
N LYS A 148 -3.12 17.93 17.94
CA LYS A 148 -3.73 19.22 17.54
C LYS A 148 -4.25 20.09 18.71
N LYS A 149 -4.08 19.66 19.97
CA LYS A 149 -4.54 20.44 21.14
C LYS A 149 -3.50 21.38 21.76
N HIS A 150 -2.28 21.44 21.24
CA HIS A 150 -1.21 22.32 21.75
C HIS A 150 -0.45 23.08 20.65
N GLY A 151 -1.14 23.47 19.58
CA GLY A 151 -0.62 24.39 18.57
C GLY A 151 -1.37 25.71 18.62
#